data_AF-A0A2E3B1Z0-F1
#
_entry.id   AF-A0A2E3B1Z0-F1
#
_cell.length_a   1.000
_cell.length_b   1.000
_cell.length_c   1.000
_cell.angle_alpha   90.00
_cell.angle_beta   90.00
_cell.angle_gamma   90.00
#
_symmetry.space_group_name_H-M   'P 1'
#
loop_
_entity.id
_entity.type
_entity.pdbx_description
1 polymer ?
#
loop_
_entity_poly.entity_id
_entity_poly.type
_entity_poly.pdbx_seq_one_letter_code
_entity_poly.pdbx_strand_id
1 'polypeptide(L)'
;MYISMLLKTQKNKNDLVIIREDSLPDNYKYTDEGCDVSPSCLNCKLSFCKYDDKNNNKKYNMIQRNKEIILMRKQGQSIEEIASLYKLSTRTVRRVLKMDLSNMNVGHKVYDTQNIIKKIIKRRKPLPSIKY
;
A
#
# COMPACT_ATOMS: atom_id res chain seq x y z
N MET A 1 -39.94 31.84 -12.68
CA MET A 1 -39.49 30.44 -12.54
C MET A 1 -38.88 29.98 -13.86
N TYR A 2 -37.57 29.69 -13.81
CA TYR A 2 -36.94 28.56 -14.50
C TYR A 2 -36.59 28.56 -16.00
N ILE A 3 -36.21 29.67 -16.63
CA ILE A 3 -35.41 29.59 -17.87
C ILE A 3 -34.29 30.64 -17.90
N SER A 4 -33.53 30.78 -16.81
CA SER A 4 -32.29 31.57 -16.75
C SER A 4 -31.04 30.69 -16.60
N MET A 5 -31.14 29.39 -16.92
CA MET A 5 -30.16 28.39 -16.49
C MET A 5 -29.79 27.36 -17.56
N LEU A 6 -29.71 27.75 -18.84
CA LEU A 6 -29.33 26.79 -19.89
C LEU A 6 -28.35 27.26 -20.97
N LEU A 7 -27.65 28.39 -20.84
CA LEU A 7 -26.66 28.78 -21.86
C LEU A 7 -25.41 29.48 -21.30
N LYS A 8 -24.77 28.92 -20.28
CA LYS A 8 -23.41 29.32 -19.89
C LYS A 8 -22.56 28.11 -19.55
N THR A 9 -21.93 27.57 -20.59
CA THR A 9 -20.48 27.44 -20.75
C THR A 9 -20.26 26.36 -21.80
N GLN A 10 -20.21 26.76 -23.07
CA GLN A 10 -19.53 25.93 -24.07
C GLN A 10 -18.07 25.89 -23.65
N LYS A 11 -17.71 24.84 -22.89
CA LYS A 11 -16.34 24.59 -22.45
C LYS A 11 -15.49 24.52 -23.71
N ASN A 12 -14.55 25.46 -23.84
CA ASN A 12 -13.69 25.60 -25.00
C ASN A 12 -13.05 24.23 -25.31
N LYS A 13 -13.22 23.73 -26.54
CA LYS A 13 -12.68 22.42 -26.99
C LYS A 13 -11.13 22.39 -27.03
N ASN A 14 -10.46 23.45 -26.58
CA ASN A 14 -9.03 23.67 -26.79
C ASN A 14 -8.18 23.66 -25.50
N ASP A 15 -8.73 23.27 -24.35
CA ASP A 15 -7.92 22.97 -23.15
C ASP A 15 -7.40 21.52 -23.19
N LEU A 16 -6.84 21.11 -24.32
CA LEU A 16 -6.07 19.86 -24.37
C LEU A 16 -4.76 20.14 -23.62
N VAL A 17 -4.67 19.66 -22.39
CA VAL A 17 -3.42 19.63 -21.64
C VAL A 17 -2.41 18.88 -22.51
N ILE A 18 -1.31 19.54 -22.89
CA ILE A 18 -0.22 18.88 -23.60
C ILE A 18 0.41 17.89 -22.62
N ILE A 19 0.12 16.61 -22.80
CA ILE A 19 0.70 15.51 -22.04
C ILE A 19 2.02 15.16 -22.72
N ARG A 20 3.10 15.06 -21.95
CA ARG A 20 4.38 14.57 -22.47
C ARG A 20 4.19 13.12 -22.94
N GLU A 21 4.67 12.79 -24.13
CA GLU A 21 4.49 11.45 -24.71
C GLU A 21 4.98 10.33 -23.79
N ASP A 22 6.08 10.55 -23.07
CA ASP A 22 6.66 9.60 -22.10
C ASP A 22 5.80 9.40 -20.84
N SER A 23 4.82 10.27 -20.61
CA SER A 23 3.88 10.15 -19.49
C SER A 23 2.66 9.29 -19.84
N LEU A 24 2.48 8.92 -21.12
CA LEU A 24 1.45 7.96 -21.49
C LEU A 24 1.85 6.55 -21.04
N PRO A 25 0.92 5.75 -20.51
CA PRO A 25 1.19 4.37 -20.12
C PRO A 25 1.83 3.55 -21.24
N ASP A 26 1.39 3.74 -22.48
CA ASP A 26 1.86 2.98 -23.64
C ASP A 26 3.34 3.24 -23.98
N ASN A 27 3.86 4.42 -23.62
CA ASN A 27 5.24 4.83 -23.86
C ASN A 27 6.12 4.71 -22.61
N TYR A 28 5.52 4.41 -21.45
CA TYR A 28 6.26 4.23 -20.22
C TYR A 28 6.92 2.85 -20.21
N LYS A 29 8.26 2.83 -20.09
CA LYS A 29 9.03 1.59 -19.96
C LYS A 29 8.85 1.02 -18.55
N TYR A 30 7.80 0.24 -18.33
CA TYR A 30 7.60 -0.48 -17.07
C TYR A 30 8.66 -1.58 -16.94
N THR A 31 9.68 -1.36 -16.11
CA THR A 31 10.67 -2.39 -15.77
C THR A 31 10.17 -3.27 -14.62
N ASP A 32 10.26 -4.58 -14.80
CA ASP A 32 9.89 -5.54 -13.76
C ASP A 32 11.08 -5.84 -12.85
N GLU A 33 11.37 -4.92 -11.92
CA GLU A 33 12.48 -5.05 -10.96
C GLU A 33 12.05 -5.70 -9.63
N GLY A 34 10.75 -5.89 -9.42
CA GLY A 34 10.21 -6.43 -8.18
C GLY A 34 10.52 -5.55 -6.95
N CYS A 35 10.65 -6.20 -5.80
CA CYS A 35 11.01 -5.59 -4.52
C CYS A 35 11.56 -6.63 -3.52
N ASP A 36 11.87 -6.22 -2.29
CA ASP A 36 12.28 -7.10 -1.16
C ASP A 36 11.34 -8.29 -0.87
N VAL A 37 10.06 -8.21 -1.24
CA VAL A 37 9.10 -9.31 -1.06
C VAL A 37 9.11 -10.30 -2.24
N SER A 38 9.39 -9.83 -3.45
CA SER A 38 9.38 -10.68 -4.64
C SER A 38 10.25 -10.07 -5.74
N PRO A 39 11.12 -10.85 -6.41
CA PRO A 39 12.04 -10.34 -7.43
C PRO A 39 11.35 -9.91 -8.74
N SER A 40 10.04 -10.15 -8.89
CA SER A 40 9.25 -9.75 -10.05
C SER A 40 7.84 -9.37 -9.59
N CYS A 41 7.40 -8.16 -9.94
CA CYS A 41 6.04 -7.64 -9.74
C CYS A 41 5.00 -8.53 -10.42
N LEU A 42 5.32 -9.06 -11.61
CA LEU A 42 4.41 -9.93 -12.37
C LEU A 42 4.18 -11.29 -11.68
N ASN A 43 5.14 -11.75 -10.88
CA ASN A 43 5.07 -13.01 -10.14
C ASN A 43 4.87 -12.80 -8.62
N CYS A 44 4.48 -11.59 -8.21
CA CYS A 44 4.34 -11.25 -6.81
C CYS A 44 3.11 -11.95 -6.20
N LYS A 45 3.31 -12.70 -5.11
CA LYS A 45 2.23 -13.41 -4.38
C LYS A 45 1.42 -12.51 -3.44
N LEU A 46 1.71 -11.21 -3.43
CA LEU A 46 1.01 -10.24 -2.60
C LEU A 46 -0.39 -9.94 -3.15
N SER A 47 -1.34 -9.69 -2.25
CA SER A 47 -2.69 -9.24 -2.61
C SER A 47 -2.74 -7.90 -3.32
N PHE A 48 -1.84 -7.03 -2.84
CA PHE A 48 -1.82 -5.59 -3.00
C PHE A 48 -0.35 -5.26 -2.97
N CYS A 49 0.10 -4.44 -3.92
CA CYS A 49 1.49 -4.04 -3.93
C CYS A 49 1.78 -3.33 -2.61
N LYS A 50 2.93 -3.63 -2.00
CA LYS A 50 3.36 -2.93 -0.79
C LYS A 50 3.39 -1.41 -1.04
N TYR A 51 3.73 -0.97 -2.26
CA TYR A 51 3.78 0.44 -2.65
C TYR A 51 2.43 1.10 -2.91
N ASP A 52 1.36 0.34 -3.18
CA ASP A 52 0.03 0.91 -3.51
C ASP A 52 -0.59 1.61 -2.29
N ASP A 53 -0.46 1.00 -1.10
CA ASP A 53 -0.97 1.57 0.14
C ASP A 53 0.15 2.23 0.95
N LYS A 54 0.28 3.56 0.81
CA LYS A 54 1.19 4.39 1.62
C LYS A 54 1.05 4.14 3.13
N ASN A 55 -0.15 3.80 3.59
CA ASN A 55 -0.42 3.50 5.00
C ASN A 55 0.09 2.12 5.43
N ASN A 56 0.04 1.11 4.56
CA ASN A 56 0.50 -0.24 4.88
C ASN A 56 2.02 -0.31 4.97
N ASN A 57 2.74 0.39 4.08
CA ASN A 57 4.20 0.49 4.15
C ASN A 57 4.69 1.14 5.44
N LYS A 58 4.08 2.25 5.85
CA LYS A 58 4.44 2.92 7.11
C LYS A 58 4.24 2.00 8.30
N LYS A 59 3.12 1.27 8.34
CA LYS A 59 2.82 0.31 9.40
C LYS A 59 3.82 -0.86 9.39
N TYR A 60 4.13 -1.42 8.23
CA TYR A 60 5.12 -2.49 8.07
C TYR A 60 6.50 -2.08 8.60
N ASN A 61 7.02 -0.94 8.11
CA ASN A 61 8.32 -0.40 8.52
C ASN A 61 8.36 -0.11 10.02
N MET A 62 7.29 0.45 10.57
CA MET A 62 7.19 0.70 12.00
C MET A 62 7.27 -0.60 12.82
N ILE A 63 6.58 -1.67 12.38
CA ILE A 63 6.60 -2.94 13.09
C ILE A 63 7.97 -3.61 12.99
N GLN A 64 8.61 -3.60 11.82
CA GLN A 64 9.96 -4.13 11.66
C GLN A 64 10.97 -3.40 12.56
N ARG A 65 10.97 -2.05 12.51
CA ARG A 65 11.81 -1.23 13.40
C ARG A 65 11.57 -1.56 14.87
N ASN A 66 10.32 -1.73 15.28
CA ASN A 66 9.98 -2.06 16.67
C ASN A 66 10.52 -3.44 17.09
N LYS A 67 10.46 -4.44 16.19
CA LYS A 67 11.05 -5.77 16.42
C LYS A 67 12.55 -5.70 16.61
N GLU A 68 13.24 -4.95 15.75
CA GLU A 68 14.69 -4.74 15.84
C GLU A 68 15.07 -4.06 17.16
N ILE A 69 14.37 -3.00 17.56
CA ILE A 69 14.60 -2.32 18.86
C ILE A 69 14.50 -3.29 20.03
N ILE A 70 13.52 -4.19 20.03
CA ILE A 70 13.36 -5.18 21.09
C ILE A 70 14.50 -6.20 21.07
N LEU A 71 14.93 -6.63 19.88
CA LEU A 71 16.07 -7.53 19.73
C LEU A 71 17.36 -6.89 20.25
N MET A 72 17.66 -5.64 19.88
CA MET A 72 18.83 -4.90 20.37
C MET A 72 18.79 -4.73 21.89
N ARG A 73 17.61 -4.49 22.45
CA ARG A 73 17.45 -4.41 23.91
C ARG A 73 17.74 -5.76 24.58
N LYS A 74 17.32 -6.87 23.98
CA LYS A 74 17.67 -8.23 24.46
C LYS A 74 19.16 -8.54 24.34
N GLN A 75 19.84 -7.96 23.36
CA GLN A 75 21.29 -8.05 23.19
C GLN A 75 22.09 -7.15 24.17
N GLY A 76 21.40 -6.39 25.02
CA GLY A 76 22.01 -5.61 26.10
C GLY A 76 22.25 -4.13 25.79
N GLN A 77 21.93 -3.65 24.57
CA GLN A 77 22.11 -2.24 24.23
C GLN A 77 21.29 -1.30 25.10
N SER A 78 21.85 -0.11 25.35
CA SER A 78 21.19 0.92 26.16
C SER A 78 20.06 1.60 25.39
N ILE A 79 19.10 2.18 26.12
CA ILE A 79 17.96 2.90 25.51
C ILE A 79 18.45 4.11 24.71
N GLU A 80 19.54 4.74 25.16
CA GLU A 80 20.15 5.93 24.54
C GLU A 80 20.88 5.59 23.24
N GLU A 81 21.62 4.48 23.20
CA GLU A 81 22.23 3.96 21.98
C GLU A 81 21.18 3.66 20.90
N ILE A 82 20.13 2.94 21.28
CA ILE A 82 19.05 2.58 20.35
C ILE A 82 18.32 3.84 19.86
N ALA A 83 18.09 4.81 20.75
CA ALA A 83 17.48 6.09 20.39
C ALA A 83 18.33 6.87 19.38
N SER A 84 19.65 6.93 19.60
CA SER A 84 20.60 7.58 18.69
C SER A 84 20.64 6.91 17.32
N LEU A 85 20.75 5.58 17.29
CA LEU A 85 20.83 4.78 16.05
C LEU A 85 19.64 5.01 15.12
N TYR A 86 18.42 4.99 15.67
CA TYR A 86 17.19 5.16 14.91
C TYR A 86 16.71 6.62 14.81
N LYS A 87 17.46 7.58 15.35
CA LYS A 87 17.08 9.01 15.45
C LYS A 87 15.69 9.19 16.09
N LEU A 88 15.44 8.45 17.16
CA LEU A 88 14.18 8.48 17.92
C LEU A 88 14.39 9.11 19.30
N SER A 89 13.31 9.58 19.90
CA SER A 89 13.35 9.98 21.31
C SER A 89 13.38 8.74 22.22
N THR A 90 14.05 8.86 23.37
CA THR A 90 14.08 7.83 24.42
C THR A 90 12.69 7.41 24.88
N ARG A 91 11.72 8.34 24.91
CA ARG A 91 10.29 8.07 25.18
C ARG A 91 9.69 7.09 24.16
N THR A 92 10.03 7.24 22.88
CA THR A 92 9.53 6.36 21.82
C THR A 92 10.07 4.95 21.99
N VAL A 93 11.37 4.82 22.29
CA VAL A 93 12.00 3.52 22.56
C VAL A 93 11.35 2.84 23.78
N ARG A 94 11.20 3.56 24.90
CA ARG A 94 10.50 3.05 26.10
C ARG A 94 9.07 2.62 25.81
N ARG A 95 8.35 3.37 24.97
CA ARG A 95 6.98 3.01 24.57
C ARG A 95 6.97 1.70 23.79
N VAL A 96 7.87 1.54 22.81
CA VAL A 96 7.99 0.31 22.02
C VAL A 96 8.28 -0.90 22.90
N LEU A 97 9.18 -0.77 23.88
CA LEU A 97 9.50 -1.85 24.83
C LEU A 97 8.31 -2.26 25.72
N LYS A 98 7.34 -1.37 25.94
CA LYS A 98 6.11 -1.67 26.69
C LYS A 98 4.98 -2.23 25.81
N MET A 99 5.14 -2.29 24.50
CA MET A 99 4.10 -2.78 23.60
C MET A 99 4.18 -4.29 23.42
N ASP A 100 3.02 -4.95 23.47
CA ASP A 100 2.89 -6.36 23.09
C ASP A 100 2.90 -6.49 21.56
N LEU A 101 4.04 -6.94 21.00
CA LEU A 101 4.17 -7.14 19.56
C LEU A 101 3.40 -8.35 19.03
N SER A 102 2.93 -9.25 19.90
CA SER A 102 2.14 -10.45 19.54
C SER A 102 0.82 -10.10 18.86
N ASN A 103 0.25 -8.91 19.13
CA ASN A 103 -1.02 -8.45 18.57
C ASN A 103 -0.84 -7.62 17.28
N MET A 104 0.39 -7.37 16.83
CA MET A 104 0.66 -6.57 15.64
C MET A 104 0.66 -7.43 14.37
N ASN A 105 -0.52 -7.66 13.80
CA ASN A 105 -0.66 -8.26 12.47
C ASN A 105 0.03 -7.37 11.42
N VAL A 106 1.18 -7.84 10.92
CA VAL A 106 1.89 -7.28 9.76
C VAL A 106 1.19 -7.80 8.50
N GLY A 107 0.07 -7.14 8.17
CA GLY A 107 -0.84 -7.63 7.13
C GLY A 107 -0.32 -7.38 5.72
N HIS A 108 0.58 -8.23 5.23
CA HIS A 108 0.53 -8.63 3.83
C HIS A 108 -0.24 -9.95 3.78
N LYS A 109 -1.48 -9.93 3.28
CA LYS A 109 -2.22 -11.17 3.02
C LYS A 109 -1.50 -11.91 1.89
N VAL A 110 -0.63 -12.86 2.24
CA VAL A 110 -0.03 -13.76 1.26
C VAL A 110 -1.15 -14.67 0.77
N TYR A 111 -1.51 -14.56 -0.50
CA TYR A 111 -2.47 -15.48 -1.10
C TYR A 111 -1.70 -16.67 -1.64
N ASP A 112 -1.92 -17.83 -1.02
CA ASP A 112 -1.48 -19.10 -1.59
C ASP A 112 -2.37 -19.43 -2.79
N THR A 113 -1.75 -19.61 -3.96
CA THR A 113 -2.43 -19.92 -5.22
C THR A 113 -3.28 -21.18 -5.13
N GLN A 114 -2.91 -22.12 -4.26
CA GLN A 114 -3.68 -23.33 -4.00
C GLN A 114 -5.06 -23.06 -3.36
N ASN A 115 -5.25 -21.91 -2.71
CA ASN A 115 -6.48 -21.53 -2.01
C ASN A 115 -7.23 -20.32 -2.61
N ILE A 116 -6.74 -19.76 -3.73
CA ILE A 116 -7.35 -18.58 -4.40
C ILE A 116 -8.77 -18.87 -4.90
N ILE A 117 -8.99 -20.04 -5.51
CA ILE A 117 -10.27 -20.44 -6.13
C ILE A 117 -11.43 -20.35 -5.13
N LYS A 118 -11.20 -20.73 -3.87
CA LYS A 118 -12.23 -20.75 -2.80
C LYS A 118 -12.58 -19.35 -2.27
N LYS A 119 -11.70 -18.36 -2.44
CA LYS A 119 -11.80 -17.05 -1.76
C LYS A 119 -12.28 -15.91 -2.67
N ILE A 120 -12.00 -15.97 -3.98
CA ILE A 120 -12.34 -14.91 -4.95
C ILE A 120 -13.69 -15.15 -5.64
N ILE A 121 -14.04 -16.40 -5.95
CA ILE A 121 -15.27 -16.71 -6.68
C ILE A 121 -16.46 -16.77 -5.71
N LYS A 122 -16.97 -15.60 -5.29
CA LYS A 122 -18.40 -15.54 -4.94
C LYS A 122 -19.17 -15.75 -6.24
N ARG A 123 -20.03 -16.78 -6.32
CA ARG A 123 -20.95 -16.95 -7.46
C ARG A 123 -21.68 -15.62 -7.68
N ARG A 124 -21.44 -14.95 -8.81
CA ARG A 124 -22.19 -13.74 -9.17
C ARG A 124 -23.67 -14.14 -9.27
N LYS A 125 -24.57 -13.41 -8.60
CA LYS A 125 -26.01 -13.58 -8.86
C LYS A 125 -26.24 -13.30 -10.35
N PRO A 126 -27.05 -14.11 -11.06
CA PRO A 126 -27.32 -13.88 -12.47
C PRO A 126 -27.90 -12.48 -12.64
N LEU A 127 -27.51 -11.80 -13.73
CA LEU A 127 -28.08 -10.49 -14.05
C LEU A 127 -29.60 -10.64 -14.23
N PRO A 128 -30.41 -9.67 -13.76
CA PRO A 128 -31.84 -9.68 -13.99
C PRO A 128 -32.13 -9.68 -15.50
N SER A 129 -33.21 -10.36 -15.90
CA SER A 129 -33.61 -10.41 -17.31
C SER A 129 -33.95 -9.00 -17.81
N ILE A 130 -33.34 -8.63 -18.94
CA ILE A 130 -33.69 -7.41 -19.65
C ILE A 130 -35.06 -7.66 -20.28
N LYS A 131 -36.10 -6.99 -19.78
CA LYS A 131 -37.41 -6.97 -20.44
C LYS A 131 -37.33 -5.95 -21.57
N TYR A 132 -37.51 -6.42 -22.81
CA TYR A 132 -37.73 -5.57 -23.99
C TYR A 132 -39.14 -5.01 -23.98
#